data_AF-A0AAW2I7U2-F1
#
_entry.id   AF-A0AAW2I7U2-F1
#
_cell.length_a   1.000
_cell.length_b   1.000
_cell.length_c   1.000
_cell.angle_alpha   90.00
_cell.angle_beta   90.00
_cell.angle_gamma   90.00
#
_symmetry.space_group_name_H-M   'P 1'
#
loop_
_entity.id
_entity.type
_entity.pdbx_description
1 polymer ?
#
loop_
_entity_poly.entity_id
_entity_poly.type
_entity_poly.pdbx_seq_one_letter_code
_entity_poly.pdbx_strand_id
1 'polypeptide(L)'
;MDFTQLLESKSTKEKPKHSPVLIAIGKAFGITAVVLSALSFPFIMPAFRRVPLPYVPATPKQVENVLEALKGKSGKVIDLGSGDGRIVMAAARNGFHSTGIELNVVLVIYSKLVSLFSGLQNKPKFYLRNIFKFNLKPYRNVVIFGVDSMMEQLKIKFSQELLEGTHIIACRFPLPGKTPIQTIGSGIDTVWVYKY
;
A
#
# COMPACT_ATOMS: atom_id res chain seq x y z
N MET A 1 72.86 -0.97 35.59
CA MET A 1 71.59 -1.42 34.95
C MET A 1 70.53 -0.44 35.35
N ASP A 2 70.11 0.42 34.42
CA ASP A 2 69.30 1.60 34.73
C ASP A 2 67.80 1.28 34.66
N PHE A 3 67.10 1.47 35.78
CA PHE A 3 65.69 1.11 35.97
C PHE A 3 64.75 1.94 35.06
N THR A 4 65.27 3.07 34.58
CA THR A 4 64.61 4.02 33.68
C THR A 4 64.38 3.44 32.27
N GLN A 5 65.27 2.59 31.76
CA GLN A 5 65.10 1.97 30.42
C GLN A 5 64.03 0.85 30.40
N LEU A 6 63.77 0.21 31.55
CA LEU A 6 62.75 -0.84 31.66
C LEU A 6 61.32 -0.28 31.61
N LEU A 7 61.12 0.97 32.03
CA LEU A 7 59.81 1.63 32.03
C LEU A 7 59.43 2.24 30.67
N GLU A 8 60.39 2.73 29.88
CA GLU A 8 60.12 3.22 28.52
C GLU A 8 59.77 2.07 27.55
N SER A 9 60.37 0.89 27.72
CA SER A 9 60.10 -0.27 26.85
C SER A 9 58.68 -0.87 27.00
N LYS A 10 57.96 -0.55 28.08
CA LYS A 10 56.63 -1.09 28.37
C LYS A 10 55.46 -0.19 27.95
N SER A 11 55.74 1.03 27.47
CA SER A 11 54.69 2.04 27.18
C SER A 11 54.24 2.07 25.71
N THR A 12 54.93 1.39 24.79
CA THR A 12 54.49 1.27 23.39
C THR A 12 53.74 -0.04 23.16
N LYS A 13 52.58 -0.21 23.81
CA LYS A 13 51.59 -1.16 23.29
C LYS A 13 51.07 -0.63 21.96
N GLU A 14 51.66 -1.07 20.86
CA GLU A 14 51.13 -0.84 19.52
C GLU A 14 49.65 -1.27 19.51
N LYS A 15 48.76 -0.34 19.12
CA LYS A 15 47.36 -0.69 18.85
C LYS A 15 47.35 -1.81 17.80
N PRO A 16 46.53 -2.86 17.96
CA PRO A 16 46.54 -3.99 17.04
C PRO A 16 46.30 -3.50 15.60
N LYS A 17 47.31 -3.64 14.74
CA LYS A 17 47.19 -3.37 13.30
C LYS A 17 46.29 -4.45 12.70
N HIS A 18 45.00 -4.13 12.53
CA HIS A 18 44.07 -5.02 11.86
C HIS A 18 44.55 -5.27 10.41
N SER A 19 44.69 -6.55 10.04
CA SER A 19 45.07 -6.94 8.68
C SER A 19 44.06 -6.34 7.68
N PRO A 20 44.52 -5.67 6.61
CA PRO A 20 43.62 -5.11 5.59
C PRO A 20 42.70 -6.17 4.97
N VAL A 21 43.14 -7.43 4.96
CA VAL A 21 42.34 -8.58 4.52
C VAL A 21 41.17 -8.87 5.46
N LEU A 22 41.39 -8.85 6.78
CA LEU A 22 40.32 -9.05 7.77
C LEU A 22 39.28 -7.92 7.70
N ILE A 23 39.72 -6.68 7.48
CA ILE A 23 38.82 -5.53 7.31
C ILE A 23 37.98 -5.69 6.04
N ALA A 24 38.58 -6.14 4.93
CA ALA A 24 37.88 -6.38 3.67
C ALA A 24 36.83 -7.50 3.80
N ILE A 25 37.17 -8.62 4.45
CA ILE A 25 36.24 -9.73 4.70
C ILE A 25 35.07 -9.28 5.58
N GLY A 26 35.35 -8.55 6.67
CA GLY A 26 34.31 -8.01 7.55
C GLY A 26 33.36 -7.05 6.82
N LYS A 27 33.88 -6.19 5.94
CA LYS A 27 33.07 -5.30 5.09
C LYS A 27 32.22 -6.09 4.09
N ALA A 28 32.77 -7.11 3.44
CA ALA A 28 32.05 -7.95 2.49
C ALA A 28 30.89 -8.70 3.15
N PHE A 29 31.11 -9.27 4.34
CA PHE A 29 30.06 -9.90 5.14
C PHE A 29 28.98 -8.90 5.57
N GLY A 30 29.37 -7.72 6.03
CA GLY A 30 28.44 -6.65 6.40
C GLY A 30 27.55 -6.22 5.23
N ILE A 31 28.14 -5.97 4.05
CA ILE A 31 27.40 -5.61 2.84
C ILE A 31 26.44 -6.74 2.43
N THR A 32 26.92 -7.99 2.41
CA THR A 32 26.09 -9.14 2.05
C THR A 32 24.89 -9.30 2.99
N ALA A 33 25.10 -9.17 4.31
CA ALA A 33 24.02 -9.24 5.29
C ALA A 33 23.00 -8.11 5.12
N VAL A 34 23.45 -6.88 4.84
CA VAL A 34 22.57 -5.74 4.58
C VAL A 34 21.76 -5.96 3.31
N VAL A 35 22.38 -6.44 2.22
CA VAL A 35 21.68 -6.73 0.95
C VAL A 35 20.65 -7.83 1.14
N LEU A 36 21.00 -8.95 1.78
CA LEU A 36 20.06 -10.05 2.07
C LEU A 36 18.88 -9.59 2.95
N SER A 37 19.16 -8.77 3.96
CA SER A 37 18.13 -8.18 4.82
C SER A 37 17.20 -7.26 4.02
N ALA A 38 17.76 -6.38 3.18
CA ALA A 38 16.98 -5.48 2.34
C ALA A 38 16.11 -6.23 1.33
N LEU A 39 16.62 -7.32 0.74
CA LEU A 39 15.88 -8.15 -0.23
C LEU A 39 14.76 -8.97 0.43
N SER A 40 14.96 -9.46 1.66
CA SER A 40 13.95 -10.24 2.40
C SER A 40 12.90 -9.37 3.08
N PHE A 41 13.24 -8.13 3.46
CA PHE A 41 12.34 -7.19 4.13
C PHE A 41 10.96 -7.04 3.49
N PRO A 42 10.78 -6.86 2.16
CA PRO A 42 9.45 -6.74 1.56
C PRO A 42 8.57 -7.99 1.68
N PHE A 43 9.16 -9.17 1.86
CA PHE A 43 8.43 -10.44 2.04
C PHE A 43 8.01 -10.65 3.50
N ILE A 44 8.81 -10.19 4.46
CA ILE A 44 8.54 -10.33 5.89
C ILE A 44 7.62 -9.20 6.40
N MET A 45 7.80 -7.97 5.90
CA MET A 45 7.07 -6.79 6.38
C MET A 45 5.53 -6.91 6.38
N PRO A 46 4.87 -7.57 5.39
CA PRO A 46 3.44 -7.81 5.43
C PRO A 46 2.96 -8.60 6.66
N ALA A 47 3.78 -9.53 7.19
CA ALA A 47 3.42 -10.36 8.34
C ALA A 47 3.31 -9.57 9.65
N PHE A 48 3.99 -8.43 9.76
CA PHE A 48 3.92 -7.56 10.93
C PHE A 48 2.78 -6.51 10.85
N ARG A 49 1.92 -6.57 9.83
CA ARG A 49 0.78 -5.65 9.71
C ARG A 49 -0.39 -6.12 10.56
N ARG A 50 -1.10 -5.18 11.20
CA ARG A 50 -2.31 -5.47 11.99
C ARG A 50 -3.41 -6.19 11.20
N VAL A 51 -3.47 -5.96 9.89
CA VAL A 51 -4.39 -6.65 8.97
C VAL A 51 -3.58 -7.14 7.78
N PRO A 52 -3.36 -8.46 7.63
CA PRO A 52 -2.71 -9.02 6.46
C PRO A 52 -3.71 -9.03 5.30
N LEU A 53 -3.56 -8.07 4.38
CA LEU A 53 -4.34 -8.00 3.15
C LEU A 53 -3.49 -8.58 1.99
N PRO A 54 -3.73 -9.82 1.54
CA PRO A 54 -3.01 -10.36 0.40
C PRO A 54 -3.40 -9.59 -0.87
N TYR A 55 -2.43 -9.39 -1.76
CA TYR A 55 -2.74 -8.84 -3.07
C TYR A 55 -3.44 -9.90 -3.92
N VAL A 56 -4.72 -9.69 -4.19
CA VAL A 56 -5.52 -10.48 -5.14
C VAL A 56 -6.10 -9.52 -6.17
N PRO A 57 -5.70 -9.62 -7.44
CA PRO A 57 -6.19 -8.71 -8.47
C PRO A 57 -7.70 -8.85 -8.69
N ALA A 58 -8.39 -7.71 -8.87
CA ALA A 58 -9.80 -7.74 -9.26
C ALA A 58 -9.98 -8.33 -10.66
N THR A 59 -10.93 -9.24 -10.82
CA THR A 59 -11.25 -9.83 -12.14
C THR A 59 -11.73 -8.75 -13.11
N PRO A 60 -11.68 -8.96 -14.44
CA PRO A 60 -12.29 -8.04 -15.40
C PRO A 60 -13.78 -7.78 -15.08
N LYS A 61 -14.51 -8.82 -14.67
CA LYS A 61 -15.92 -8.70 -14.27
C LYS A 61 -16.12 -7.83 -13.04
N GLN A 62 -15.25 -7.98 -12.03
CA GLN A 62 -15.28 -7.12 -10.84
C GLN A 62 -15.02 -5.65 -11.20
N VAL A 63 -14.10 -5.37 -12.13
CA VAL A 63 -13.84 -4.01 -12.62
C VAL A 63 -15.07 -3.45 -13.35
N GLU A 64 -15.70 -4.23 -14.23
CA GLU A 64 -16.95 -3.84 -14.90
C GLU A 64 -18.06 -3.52 -13.89
N ASN A 65 -18.27 -4.37 -12.89
CA ASN A 65 -19.30 -4.16 -11.87
C ASN A 65 -19.05 -2.89 -11.05
N VAL A 66 -17.79 -2.56 -10.76
CA VAL A 66 -17.41 -1.29 -10.11
C VAL A 66 -17.67 -0.09 -11.03
N LEU A 67 -17.37 -0.20 -12.32
CA LEU A 67 -17.67 0.88 -13.28
C LEU A 67 -19.17 1.11 -13.43
N GLU A 68 -19.98 0.04 -13.47
CA GLU A 68 -21.44 0.15 -13.48
C GLU A 68 -21.94 0.78 -12.17
N ALA A 69 -21.35 0.42 -11.03
CA ALA A 69 -21.63 1.07 -9.75
C ALA A 69 -21.27 2.57 -9.76
N LEU A 70 -20.26 2.99 -10.52
CA LEU A 70 -19.85 4.40 -10.66
C LEU A 70 -20.69 5.17 -11.68
N LYS A 71 -21.46 4.50 -12.54
CA LYS A 71 -22.24 5.13 -13.59
C LYS A 71 -23.23 6.15 -13.02
N GLY A 72 -23.29 7.33 -13.67
CA GLY A 72 -24.13 8.44 -13.25
C GLY A 72 -23.66 9.17 -11.98
N LYS A 73 -22.53 8.76 -11.36
CA LYS A 73 -21.97 9.44 -10.19
C LYS A 73 -20.95 10.49 -10.63
N SER A 74 -20.76 11.51 -9.79
CA SER A 74 -19.83 12.60 -10.03
C SER A 74 -18.87 12.79 -8.85
N GLY A 75 -17.88 13.66 -9.04
CA GLY A 75 -16.84 13.94 -8.03
C GLY A 75 -15.66 12.96 -8.07
N LYS A 76 -14.73 13.12 -7.12
CA LYS A 76 -13.48 12.34 -7.06
C LYS A 76 -13.75 10.91 -6.59
N VAL A 77 -12.99 9.97 -7.16
CA VAL A 77 -13.02 8.54 -6.80
C VAL A 77 -11.74 8.19 -6.07
N ILE A 78 -11.84 7.40 -5.00
CA ILE A 78 -10.69 6.81 -4.33
C ILE A 78 -10.84 5.29 -4.24
N ASP A 79 -9.78 4.55 -4.52
CA ASP A 79 -9.68 3.11 -4.35
C ASP A 79 -8.77 2.79 -3.16
N LEU A 80 -9.33 2.13 -2.14
CA LEU A 80 -8.66 1.81 -0.89
C LEU A 80 -8.04 0.41 -0.99
N GLY A 81 -6.71 0.32 -1.02
CA GLY A 81 -6.01 -0.92 -1.32
C GLY A 81 -5.94 -1.15 -2.83
N SER A 82 -5.49 -0.13 -3.57
CA SER A 82 -5.61 -0.11 -5.03
C SER A 82 -4.80 -1.16 -5.77
N GLY A 83 -3.88 -1.86 -5.10
CA GLY A 83 -3.06 -2.89 -5.71
C GLY A 83 -2.30 -2.41 -6.94
N ASP A 84 -2.50 -3.07 -8.07
CA ASP A 84 -1.91 -2.71 -9.38
C ASP A 84 -2.63 -1.56 -10.10
N GLY A 85 -3.59 -0.92 -9.43
CA GLY A 85 -4.24 0.30 -9.87
C GLY A 85 -5.30 0.12 -10.95
N ARG A 86 -5.70 -1.12 -11.26
CA ARG A 86 -6.62 -1.42 -12.38
C ARG A 86 -7.97 -0.72 -12.26
N ILE A 87 -8.55 -0.66 -11.07
CA ILE A 87 -9.83 0.04 -10.81
C ILE A 87 -9.64 1.54 -10.96
N VAL A 88 -8.56 2.10 -10.40
CA VAL A 88 -8.22 3.53 -10.49
C VAL A 88 -8.04 3.95 -11.95
N MET A 89 -7.31 3.16 -12.74
CA MET A 89 -7.10 3.40 -14.17
C MET A 89 -8.40 3.27 -14.97
N ALA A 90 -9.22 2.27 -14.67
CA ALA A 90 -10.52 2.09 -15.31
C ALA A 90 -11.47 3.26 -15.01
N ALA A 91 -11.50 3.76 -13.77
CA ALA A 91 -12.27 4.94 -13.40
C ALA A 91 -11.75 6.20 -14.13
N ALA A 92 -10.42 6.38 -14.23
CA ALA A 92 -9.82 7.49 -14.97
C ALA A 92 -10.18 7.48 -16.45
N ARG A 93 -10.18 6.30 -17.10
CA ARG A 93 -10.66 6.11 -18.48
C ARG A 93 -12.12 6.51 -18.68
N ASN A 94 -12.94 6.38 -17.63
CA ASN A 94 -14.34 6.79 -17.62
C ASN A 94 -14.55 8.24 -17.15
N GLY A 95 -13.49 9.07 -17.19
CA GLY A 95 -13.57 10.50 -16.93
C GLY A 95 -13.46 10.91 -15.46
N PHE A 96 -13.32 9.97 -14.53
CA PHE A 96 -13.18 10.31 -13.11
C PHE A 96 -11.78 10.83 -12.76
N HIS A 97 -11.74 11.76 -11.81
CA HIS A 97 -10.52 12.07 -11.08
C HIS A 97 -10.29 11.00 -10.02
N SER A 98 -9.48 10.00 -10.33
CA SER A 98 -9.28 8.83 -9.48
C SER A 98 -7.94 8.84 -8.74
N THR A 99 -7.98 8.36 -7.50
CA THR A 99 -6.82 8.18 -6.62
C THR A 99 -6.76 6.75 -6.11
N GLY A 100 -5.58 6.13 -6.11
CA GLY A 100 -5.32 4.85 -5.45
C GLY A 100 -4.48 5.01 -4.19
N ILE A 101 -4.86 4.33 -3.11
CA ILE A 101 -4.07 4.22 -1.88
C ILE A 101 -3.63 2.77 -1.71
N GLU A 102 -2.33 2.56 -1.51
CA GLU A 102 -1.75 1.23 -1.33
C GLU A 102 -0.58 1.30 -0.33
N LEU A 103 -0.33 0.19 0.39
CA LEU A 103 0.76 0.04 1.36
C LEU A 103 1.96 -0.71 0.79
N ASN A 104 1.79 -1.47 -0.28
CA ASN A 104 2.87 -2.15 -0.98
C ASN A 104 3.60 -1.19 -1.93
N VAL A 105 4.86 -0.90 -1.60
CA VAL A 105 5.73 0.02 -2.37
C VAL A 105 5.88 -0.42 -3.83
N VAL A 106 6.05 -1.73 -4.08
CA VAL A 106 6.24 -2.27 -5.43
C VAL A 106 4.99 -2.04 -6.28
N LEU A 107 3.80 -2.29 -5.71
CA LEU A 107 2.53 -2.07 -6.40
C LEU A 107 2.24 -0.58 -6.66
N VAL A 108 2.62 0.31 -5.74
CA VAL A 108 2.52 1.76 -5.95
C VAL A 108 3.45 2.21 -7.08
N ILE A 109 4.69 1.73 -7.11
CA ILE A 109 5.65 2.06 -8.19
C ILE A 109 5.11 1.55 -9.52
N TYR A 110 4.68 0.29 -9.58
CA TYR A 110 4.06 -0.31 -10.76
C TYR A 110 2.88 0.55 -11.27
N SER A 111 1.93 0.87 -10.39
CA SER A 111 0.74 1.65 -10.75
C SER A 111 1.08 3.05 -11.28
N LYS A 112 2.10 3.70 -10.70
CA LYS A 112 2.60 5.01 -11.19
C LYS A 112 3.22 4.90 -12.58
N LEU A 113 4.03 3.87 -12.83
CA LEU A 113 4.65 3.64 -14.13
C LEU A 113 3.58 3.38 -15.20
N VAL A 114 2.66 2.45 -14.95
CA VAL A 114 1.58 2.15 -15.91
C VAL A 114 0.71 3.37 -16.18
N SER A 115 0.38 4.15 -15.14
CA SER A 115 -0.35 5.42 -15.28
C SER A 115 0.38 6.42 -16.17
N LEU A 116 1.71 6.53 -16.04
CA LEU A 116 2.51 7.45 -16.85
C LEU A 116 2.44 7.11 -18.35
N PHE A 117 2.43 5.81 -18.68
CA PHE A 117 2.36 5.31 -20.06
C PHE A 117 0.93 5.13 -20.59
N SER A 118 -0.10 5.44 -19.79
CA SER A 118 -1.50 5.16 -20.14
C SER A 118 -2.13 6.14 -21.14
N GLY A 119 -1.49 7.28 -21.41
CA GLY A 119 -2.01 8.31 -22.32
C GLY A 119 -3.30 9.01 -21.84
N LEU A 120 -3.70 8.82 -20.58
CA LEU A 120 -4.94 9.38 -20.04
C LEU A 120 -4.83 10.90 -19.84
N GLN A 121 -5.87 11.63 -20.26
CA GLN A 121 -5.99 13.08 -20.04
C GLN A 121 -6.00 13.40 -18.53
N ASN A 122 -6.86 12.72 -17.77
CA ASN A 122 -6.92 12.80 -16.32
C ASN A 122 -6.03 11.72 -15.71
N LYS A 123 -4.76 12.05 -15.47
CA LYS A 123 -3.79 11.09 -14.93
C LYS A 123 -4.19 10.64 -13.51
N PRO A 124 -4.39 9.33 -13.27
CA PRO A 124 -4.70 8.82 -11.94
C PRO A 124 -3.52 9.00 -10.99
N LYS A 125 -3.81 9.28 -9.72
CA LYS A 125 -2.80 9.52 -8.68
C LYS A 125 -2.69 8.29 -7.77
N PHE A 126 -1.47 7.93 -7.38
CA PHE A 126 -1.22 6.80 -6.48
C PHE A 126 -0.36 7.22 -5.30
N TYR A 127 -0.77 6.84 -4.09
CA TYR A 127 -0.06 7.20 -2.86
C TYR A 127 0.27 5.96 -2.02
N LEU A 128 1.52 5.91 -1.57
CA LEU A 128 1.97 4.97 -0.55
C LEU A 128 1.49 5.45 0.83
N ARG A 129 0.29 5.03 1.24
CA ARG A 129 -0.38 5.49 2.46
C ARG A 129 -1.20 4.39 3.09
N ASN A 130 -1.39 4.50 4.40
CA ASN A 130 -2.28 3.61 5.13
C ASN A 130 -3.73 4.06 4.93
N ILE A 131 -4.58 3.13 4.48
CA ILE A 131 -6.02 3.33 4.24
C ILE A 131 -6.70 4.00 5.44
N PHE A 132 -6.39 3.55 6.66
CA PHE A 132 -7.03 4.06 7.88
C PHE A 132 -6.62 5.48 8.26
N LYS A 133 -5.46 5.94 7.82
CA LYS A 133 -4.93 7.28 8.17
C LYS A 133 -5.16 8.32 7.07
N PHE A 134 -5.54 7.90 5.87
CA PHE A 134 -5.73 8.80 4.75
C PHE A 134 -7.06 9.54 4.85
N ASN A 135 -7.07 10.86 4.58
CA ASN A 135 -8.28 11.69 4.66
C ASN A 135 -9.24 11.39 3.49
N LEU A 136 -10.45 10.94 3.79
CA LEU A 136 -11.46 10.60 2.79
C LEU A 136 -12.43 11.74 2.44
N LYS A 137 -12.46 12.85 3.20
CA LYS A 137 -13.38 13.98 3.00
C LYS A 137 -13.45 14.51 1.55
N PRO A 138 -12.35 14.57 0.76
CA PRO A 138 -12.41 15.11 -0.60
C PRO A 138 -13.09 14.21 -1.65
N TYR A 139 -13.46 12.97 -1.31
CA TYR A 139 -13.91 11.97 -2.26
C TYR A 139 -15.41 11.72 -2.12
N ARG A 140 -16.11 11.70 -3.26
CA ARG A 140 -17.56 11.46 -3.33
C ARG A 140 -17.89 10.00 -3.65
N ASN A 141 -16.88 9.24 -4.09
CA ASN A 141 -17.00 7.82 -4.40
C ASN A 141 -15.79 7.09 -3.81
N VAL A 142 -16.04 6.10 -2.96
CA VAL A 142 -15.01 5.30 -2.30
C VAL A 142 -15.19 3.86 -2.73
N VAL A 143 -14.16 3.27 -3.33
CA VAL A 143 -14.11 1.86 -3.70
C VAL A 143 -13.22 1.12 -2.69
N ILE A 144 -13.66 -0.06 -2.27
CA ILE A 144 -12.88 -0.94 -1.41
C ILE A 144 -12.99 -2.39 -1.90
N PHE A 145 -11.85 -2.98 -2.22
CA PHE A 145 -11.68 -4.43 -2.32
C PHE A 145 -10.89 -4.92 -1.10
N GLY A 146 -11.62 -5.16 -0.02
CA GLY A 146 -11.05 -5.51 1.27
C GLY A 146 -11.11 -7.01 1.60
N VAL A 147 -10.94 -7.29 2.88
CA VAL A 147 -11.23 -8.58 3.52
C VAL A 147 -12.25 -8.35 4.63
N ASP A 148 -13.02 -9.38 4.95
CA ASP A 148 -14.11 -9.30 5.93
C ASP A 148 -13.68 -8.68 7.28
N SER A 149 -12.54 -9.13 7.82
CA SER A 149 -11.97 -8.64 9.08
C SER A 149 -11.65 -7.14 9.12
N MET A 150 -11.58 -6.50 7.95
CA MET A 150 -11.29 -5.07 7.81
C MET A 150 -12.57 -4.21 7.77
N MET A 151 -13.71 -4.80 7.39
CA MET A 151 -14.91 -4.05 7.03
C MET A 151 -15.52 -3.30 8.22
N GLU A 152 -15.43 -3.85 9.43
CA GLU A 152 -15.92 -3.20 10.65
C GLU A 152 -15.13 -1.91 10.97
N GLN A 153 -13.80 -1.94 10.85
CA GLN A 153 -12.96 -0.76 11.06
C GLN A 153 -13.20 0.30 9.98
N LEU A 154 -13.40 -0.13 8.73
CA LEU A 154 -13.73 0.79 7.64
C LEU A 154 -15.09 1.45 7.84
N LYS A 155 -16.09 0.71 8.33
CA LYS A 155 -17.40 1.27 8.67
C LYS A 155 -17.28 2.43 9.67
N ILE A 156 -16.47 2.24 10.72
CA ILE A 156 -16.20 3.29 11.71
C ILE A 156 -15.53 4.49 11.04
N LYS A 157 -14.45 4.28 10.29
CA LYS A 157 -13.77 5.36 9.56
C LYS A 157 -14.71 6.11 8.62
N PHE A 158 -15.53 5.40 7.86
CA PHE A 158 -16.47 6.00 6.93
C PHE A 158 -17.47 6.90 7.65
N SER A 159 -17.94 6.48 8.83
CA SER A 159 -18.85 7.30 9.63
C SER A 159 -18.26 8.60 10.17
N GLN A 160 -16.93 8.65 10.32
CA GLN A 160 -16.21 9.80 10.86
C GLN A 160 -15.76 10.79 9.78
N GLU A 161 -15.53 10.32 8.55
CA GLU A 161 -14.84 11.11 7.52
C GLU A 161 -15.64 11.34 6.24
N LEU A 162 -16.61 10.50 5.89
CA LEU A 162 -17.35 10.69 4.65
C LEU A 162 -18.40 11.79 4.81
N LEU A 163 -18.50 12.61 3.77
CA LEU A 163 -19.56 13.61 3.66
C LEU A 163 -20.88 12.93 3.28
N GLU A 164 -21.98 13.56 3.67
CA GLU A 164 -23.31 13.12 3.24
C GLU A 164 -23.43 13.07 1.71
N GLY A 165 -24.10 12.04 1.22
CA GLY A 165 -24.23 11.71 -0.19
C GLY A 165 -22.99 11.07 -0.81
N THR A 166 -22.00 10.64 -0.02
CA THR A 166 -20.84 9.89 -0.53
C THR A 166 -21.23 8.44 -0.82
N HIS A 167 -20.84 7.93 -2.00
CA HIS A 167 -21.06 6.55 -2.37
C HIS A 167 -19.91 5.67 -1.91
N ILE A 168 -20.25 4.52 -1.33
CA ILE A 168 -19.29 3.47 -0.97
C ILE A 168 -19.59 2.26 -1.85
N ILE A 169 -18.56 1.76 -2.53
CA ILE A 169 -18.62 0.62 -3.44
C ILE A 169 -17.73 -0.46 -2.83
N ALA A 170 -18.34 -1.39 -2.10
CA ALA A 170 -17.64 -2.50 -1.47
C ALA A 170 -17.64 -3.71 -2.39
N CYS A 171 -16.47 -4.32 -2.59
CA CYS A 171 -16.28 -5.49 -3.45
C CYS A 171 -16.03 -6.73 -2.58
N ARG A 172 -16.59 -7.88 -2.99
CA ARG A 172 -16.53 -9.20 -2.31
C ARG A 172 -17.00 -9.32 -0.84
N PHE A 173 -16.85 -8.30 0.00
CA PHE A 173 -17.38 -8.26 1.36
C PHE A 173 -18.28 -7.03 1.59
N PRO A 174 -19.51 -7.19 2.10
CA PRO A 174 -20.42 -6.08 2.40
C PRO A 174 -19.98 -5.31 3.65
N LEU A 175 -20.52 -4.10 3.84
CA LEU A 175 -20.36 -3.36 5.10
C LEU A 175 -21.25 -3.96 6.20
N PRO A 176 -20.70 -4.35 7.36
CA PRO A 176 -21.47 -4.97 8.44
C PRO A 176 -22.57 -4.06 8.97
N GLY A 177 -23.80 -4.59 9.09
CA GLY A 177 -24.94 -3.86 9.67
C GLY A 177 -25.44 -2.68 8.84
N LYS A 178 -25.04 -2.56 7.56
CA LYS A 178 -25.61 -1.58 6.62
C LYS A 178 -26.31 -2.28 5.48
N THR A 179 -27.48 -1.75 5.11
CA THR A 179 -28.25 -2.21 3.95
C THR A 179 -27.75 -1.51 2.68
N PRO A 180 -27.38 -2.25 1.61
CA PRO A 180 -26.97 -1.65 0.36
C PRO A 180 -28.17 -1.05 -0.39
N ILE A 181 -27.93 0.05 -1.11
CA ILE A 181 -28.92 0.66 -2.01
C ILE A 181 -28.96 -0.03 -3.37
N GLN A 182 -27.89 -0.74 -3.73
CA GLN A 182 -27.75 -1.47 -4.98
C GLN A 182 -26.75 -2.60 -4.78
N THR A 183 -27.03 -3.74 -5.42
CA THR A 183 -26.11 -4.87 -5.51
C THR A 183 -25.92 -5.19 -6.99
N ILE A 184 -24.66 -5.33 -7.42
CA ILE A 184 -24.31 -5.60 -8.83
C ILE A 184 -23.45 -6.86 -8.89
N GLY A 185 -23.71 -7.72 -9.86
CA GLY A 185 -22.98 -8.98 -10.05
C GLY A 185 -23.45 -10.10 -9.11
N SER A 186 -22.64 -11.15 -9.02
CA SER A 186 -22.93 -12.33 -8.20
C SER A 186 -21.65 -13.03 -7.74
N GLY A 187 -21.76 -13.87 -6.71
CA GLY A 187 -20.64 -14.65 -6.19
C GLY A 187 -19.48 -13.78 -5.71
N ILE A 188 -18.26 -14.15 -6.08
CA ILE A 188 -17.02 -13.46 -5.68
C ILE A 188 -16.88 -12.07 -6.29
N ASP A 189 -17.59 -11.78 -7.39
CA ASP A 189 -17.54 -10.52 -8.12
C ASP A 189 -18.67 -9.55 -7.69
N THR A 190 -19.39 -9.87 -6.61
CA THR A 190 -20.48 -9.04 -6.09
C THR A 190 -19.95 -7.69 -5.60
N VAL A 191 -20.67 -6.63 -5.96
CA VAL A 191 -20.46 -5.25 -5.53
C VAL A 191 -21.68 -4.78 -4.75
N TRP A 192 -21.48 -4.27 -3.54
CA TRP A 192 -22.51 -3.59 -2.75
C TRP A 192 -22.28 -2.10 -2.76
N VAL A 193 -23.31 -1.35 -3.13
CA VAL A 193 -23.29 0.10 -3.14
C VAL A 193 -24.06 0.63 -1.96
N TYR A 194 -23.47 1.57 -1.24
CA TYR A 194 -24.07 2.29 -0.14
C TYR A 194 -24.01 3.79 -0.42
N LYS A 195 -24.89 4.54 0.22
CA LYS A 195 -24.84 6.00 0.26
C LYS A 195 -24.77 6.40 1.73
N TYR A 196 -23.74 7.18 2.08
CA TYR A 196 -23.62 7.78 3.39
C TYR A 196 -24.45 9.05 3.47
#